data_AF-A0A9E3DF38-F1
#
_entry.id   AF-A0A9E3DF38-F1
#
_cell.length_a   1.000
_cell.length_b   1.000
_cell.length_c   1.000
_cell.angle_alpha   90.00
_cell.angle_beta   90.00
_cell.angle_gamma   90.00
#
_symmetry.space_group_name_H-M   'P 1'
#
loop_
_entity.id
_entity.type
_entity.pdbx_description
1 polymer ?
#
loop_
_entity_poly.entity_id
_entity_poly.type
_entity_poly.pdbx_seq_one_letter_code
_entity_poly.pdbx_strand_id
1 'polypeptide(L)'
;MRTPVIKLPMFDEMLSDLPTKILLCIFVAGLGPLCEELAFRGFLMPLLARTFGLVTGILGTALLFGLLHAPEYDYSWRHVILITTAGAVFGWVRARTDSTAASTFLHSTFNLTQLVGFFAQGQ
;
A
#
# COMPACT_ATOMS: atom_id res chain seq x y z
N MET A 1 -21.49 8.31 -4.42
CA MET A 1 -21.55 8.80 -3.02
C MET A 1 -20.70 10.05 -2.95
N ARG A 2 -21.23 11.18 -2.46
CA ARG A 2 -20.40 12.32 -2.10
C ARG A 2 -19.92 12.08 -0.68
N THR A 3 -18.63 11.81 -0.50
CA THR A 3 -18.02 11.77 0.83
C THR A 3 -18.01 13.19 1.39
N PRO A 4 -18.34 13.40 2.68
CA PRO A 4 -18.22 14.70 3.30
C PRO A 4 -16.75 15.14 3.26
N VAL A 5 -16.49 16.35 2.74
CA VAL A 5 -15.15 16.92 2.67
C VAL A 5 -14.77 17.41 4.07
N ILE A 6 -14.00 16.61 4.80
CA ILE A 6 -13.38 17.05 6.05
C ILE A 6 -12.19 17.93 5.64
N LYS A 7 -12.30 19.24 5.86
CA LYS A 7 -11.19 20.17 5.63
C LYS A 7 -10.07 19.85 6.62
N LEU A 8 -8.96 19.34 6.10
CA LEU A 8 -7.75 19.09 6.85
C LEU A 8 -6.77 20.20 6.46
N PRO A 9 -6.79 21.36 7.16
CA PRO A 9 -6.13 22.58 6.69
C PRO A 9 -4.64 22.38 6.40
N MET A 10 -3.96 21.53 7.17
CA MET A 10 -2.55 21.17 6.93
C MET A 10 -2.36 20.34 5.65
N PHE A 11 -3.26 19.41 5.35
CA PHE A 11 -3.19 18.57 4.15
C PHE A 11 -3.55 19.35 2.88
N ASP A 12 -4.58 20.21 2.97
CA ASP A 12 -4.97 21.13 1.90
C ASP A 12 -3.85 22.13 1.57
N GLU A 13 -3.13 22.62 2.59
CA GLU A 13 -1.98 23.52 2.44
C GLU A 13 -0.77 22.79 1.84
N MET A 14 -0.47 21.56 2.28
CA MET A 14 0.55 20.71 1.65
C MET A 14 0.24 20.41 0.18
N LEU A 15 -1.03 20.22 -0.17
CA LEU A 15 -1.50 20.03 -1.55
C LEU A 15 -1.73 21.36 -2.31
N SER A 16 -1.34 22.51 -1.76
CA SER A 16 -1.41 23.77 -2.51
C SER A 16 -0.15 24.03 -3.34
N ASP A 17 1.00 23.52 -2.88
CA ASP A 17 2.32 23.77 -3.46
C ASP A 17 2.80 22.63 -4.38
N LEU A 18 3.30 22.98 -5.57
CA LEU A 18 3.71 22.00 -6.59
C LEU A 18 4.91 21.13 -6.14
N PRO A 19 6.00 21.70 -5.58
CA PRO A 19 7.06 20.92 -4.95
C PRO A 19 6.56 19.88 -3.95
N THR A 20 5.68 20.27 -3.03
CA THR A 20 5.13 19.36 -2.01
C THR A 20 4.32 18.22 -2.64
N LYS A 21 3.50 18.50 -3.66
CA LYS A 21 2.79 17.45 -4.42
C LYS A 21 3.75 16.45 -5.05
N ILE A 22 4.81 16.94 -5.69
CA ILE A 22 5.80 16.07 -6.35
C ILE A 22 6.47 15.16 -5.31
N LEU A 23 6.88 15.72 -4.17
CA LEU A 23 7.47 14.94 -3.08
C LEU A 23 6.51 13.88 -2.54
N LEU A 24 5.23 14.24 -2.35
CA LEU A 24 4.20 13.30 -1.93
C LEU A 24 4.03 12.16 -2.95
N CYS A 25 3.96 12.47 -4.25
CA CYS A 25 3.86 11.46 -5.30
C CYS A 25 5.03 10.48 -5.28
N ILE A 26 6.26 10.98 -5.15
CA ILE A 26 7.48 10.16 -5.07
C ILE A 26 7.44 9.25 -3.83
N PHE A 27 6.98 9.77 -2.70
CA PHE A 27 6.89 8.98 -1.48
C PHE A 27 5.81 7.88 -1.60
N VAL A 28 4.58 8.25 -1.95
CA VAL A 28 3.41 7.35 -2.00
C VAL A 28 3.54 6.28 -3.08
N ALA A 29 4.09 6.62 -4.24
CA ALA A 29 4.21 5.68 -5.36
C ALA A 29 5.61 5.06 -5.50
N GLY A 30 6.61 5.52 -4.74
CA GLY A 30 8.00 5.08 -4.87
C GLY A 30 8.57 4.54 -3.56
N LEU A 31 8.96 5.45 -2.66
CA LEU A 31 9.72 5.09 -1.47
C LEU A 31 8.91 4.25 -0.46
N GLY A 32 7.64 4.58 -0.25
CA GLY A 32 6.74 3.81 0.63
C GLY A 32 6.62 2.35 0.18
N PRO A 33 6.13 2.09 -1.05
CA PRO A 33 6.03 0.73 -1.59
C PRO A 33 7.36 -0.04 -1.57
N LEU A 34 8.50 0.63 -1.82
CA LEU A 34 9.81 -0.01 -1.73
C LEU A 34 10.11 -0.50 -0.31
N CYS A 35 9.99 0.39 0.69
CA CYS A 35 10.27 0.06 2.08
C CYS A 35 9.34 -1.04 2.60
N GLU A 36 8.05 -0.92 2.30
CA GLU A 36 7.03 -1.88 2.69
C GLU A 36 7.29 -3.26 2.06
N GLU A 37 7.56 -3.33 0.76
CA GLU A 37 7.79 -4.62 0.11
C GLU A 37 9.11 -5.27 0.54
N LEU A 38 10.15 -4.50 0.86
CA LEU A 38 11.36 -5.04 1.48
C LEU A 38 11.07 -5.66 2.85
N ALA A 39 10.29 -5.00 3.70
CA ALA A 39 9.93 -5.50 5.03
C ALA A 39 9.02 -6.73 4.95
N PHE A 40 7.94 -6.66 4.16
CA PHE A 40 6.93 -7.71 4.12
C PHE A 40 7.31 -8.86 3.19
N ARG A 41 7.76 -8.58 1.95
CA ARG A 41 8.01 -9.61 0.92
C ARG A 41 9.48 -10.02 0.87
N GLY A 42 10.39 -9.10 1.20
CA GLY A 42 11.82 -9.38 1.33
C GLY A 42 12.21 -10.12 2.61
N PHE A 43 11.53 -9.84 3.73
CA PHE A 43 11.91 -10.39 5.04
C PHE A 43 10.82 -11.24 5.71
N LEU A 44 9.66 -10.66 6.04
CA LEU A 44 8.67 -11.33 6.89
C LEU A 44 7.99 -12.53 6.22
N MET A 45 7.60 -12.40 4.95
CA MET A 45 6.94 -13.46 4.20
C MET A 45 7.85 -14.69 4.03
N PRO A 46 9.12 -14.56 3.60
CA PRO A 46 10.05 -15.70 3.59
C PRO A 46 10.24 -16.35 4.96
N LEU A 47 10.33 -15.57 6.04
CA LEU A 47 10.48 -16.10 7.39
C LEU A 47 9.28 -16.97 7.81
N LEU A 48 8.06 -16.46 7.60
CA LEU A 48 6.83 -17.21 7.88
C LEU A 48 6.68 -18.41 6.95
N ALA A 49 7.01 -18.26 5.67
CA ALA A 49 6.91 -19.33 4.69
C ALA A 49 7.85 -20.51 5.00
N ARG A 50 9.05 -20.23 5.51
CA ARG A 50 10.01 -21.27 5.95
C ARG A 50 9.51 -22.07 7.15
N THR A 51 8.70 -21.47 8.01
CA THR A 51 8.25 -22.09 9.28
C THR A 51 6.88 -22.75 9.14
N PHE A 52 5.96 -22.12 8.41
CA PHE A 52 4.54 -22.49 8.37
C PHE A 52 4.00 -22.72 6.95
N GLY A 53 4.86 -22.69 5.93
CA GLY A 53 4.49 -22.91 4.54
C GLY A 53 4.11 -21.63 3.78
N LEU A 54 4.20 -21.70 2.45
CA LEU A 54 4.04 -20.57 1.55
C LEU A 54 2.68 -19.86 1.68
N VAL A 55 1.60 -20.62 1.78
CA VAL A 55 0.23 -20.07 1.91
C VAL A 55 0.12 -19.22 3.17
N THR A 56 0.64 -19.71 4.30
CA THR A 56 0.68 -18.95 5.56
C THR A 56 1.55 -17.71 5.45
N GLY A 57 2.70 -17.81 4.77
CA GLY A 57 3.55 -16.65 4.48
C GLY A 57 2.81 -15.55 3.73
N ILE A 58 2.09 -15.90 2.65
CA ILE A 58 1.35 -14.94 1.83
C ILE A 58 0.16 -14.36 2.62
N LEU A 59 -0.73 -15.22 3.12
CA LEU A 59 -1.97 -14.76 3.75
C LEU A 59 -1.71 -14.09 5.10
N GLY A 60 -0.76 -14.59 5.89
CA GLY A 60 -0.40 -14.03 7.18
C GLY A 60 0.21 -12.64 7.05
N THR A 61 1.16 -12.45 6.12
CA THR A 61 1.74 -11.12 5.88
C THR A 61 0.75 -10.16 5.23
N ALA A 62 -0.13 -10.65 4.35
CA ALA A 62 -1.19 -9.83 3.75
C ALA A 62 -2.22 -9.33 4.78
N LEU A 63 -2.63 -10.19 5.72
CA LEU A 63 -3.54 -9.80 6.79
C LEU A 63 -2.88 -8.76 7.71
N LEU A 64 -1.66 -9.03 8.16
CA LEU A 64 -0.92 -8.08 9.00
C LEU A 64 -0.73 -6.73 8.31
N PHE A 65 -0.41 -6.75 7.02
CA PHE A 65 -0.26 -5.55 6.20
C PHE A 65 -1.56 -4.72 6.18
N GLY A 66 -2.71 -5.34 5.87
CA GLY A 66 -4.00 -4.63 5.89
C GLY A 66 -4.42 -4.13 7.27
N LEU A 67 -4.12 -4.86 8.35
CA LEU A 67 -4.41 -4.42 9.71
C LEU A 67 -3.59 -3.20 10.13
N LEU A 68 -2.32 -3.13 9.73
CA LEU A 68 -1.46 -1.97 10.02
C LEU A 68 -1.93 -0.69 9.34
N HIS A 69 -2.68 -0.80 8.24
CA HIS A 69 -3.29 0.35 7.56
C HIS A 69 -4.64 0.76 8.15
N ALA A 70 -5.24 -0.02 9.07
CA ALA A 70 -6.54 0.30 9.63
C ALA A 70 -6.63 1.73 10.24
N PRO A 71 -5.62 2.23 10.99
CA PRO A 71 -5.66 3.58 11.56
C PRO A 71 -5.70 4.70 10.51
N GLU A 72 -5.14 4.47 9.31
CA GLU A 72 -5.13 5.45 8.21
C GLU A 72 -6.53 5.71 7.64
N TYR A 73 -7.42 4.73 7.78
CA TYR A 73 -8.78 4.75 7.22
C TYR A 73 -9.85 4.71 8.30
N ASP A 74 -9.58 5.30 9.48
CA ASP A 74 -10.51 5.35 10.62
C ASP A 74 -11.09 3.98 10.98
N TYR A 75 -10.21 2.96 11.00
CA TYR A 75 -10.54 1.56 11.29
C TYR A 75 -11.61 0.96 10.37
N SER A 76 -11.75 1.48 9.15
CA SER A 76 -12.70 0.97 8.16
C SER A 76 -12.36 -0.46 7.74
N TRP A 77 -13.19 -1.42 8.17
CA TRP A 77 -13.04 -2.84 7.81
C TRP A 77 -13.03 -3.08 6.29
N ARG A 78 -13.69 -2.23 5.50
CA ARG A 78 -13.69 -2.30 4.03
C ARG A 78 -12.30 -2.04 3.46
N HIS A 79 -11.59 -1.03 3.98
CA HIS A 79 -10.23 -0.72 3.57
C HIS A 79 -9.26 -1.81 4.01
N VAL A 80 -9.42 -2.36 5.21
CA VAL A 80 -8.62 -3.50 5.68
C VAL A 80 -8.76 -4.69 4.70
N ILE A 81 -9.97 -5.06 4.30
CA ILE A 81 -10.17 -6.17 3.35
C ILE A 81 -9.53 -5.86 1.99
N LEU A 82 -9.71 -4.64 1.47
CA LEU A 82 -9.11 -4.24 0.19
C LEU A 82 -7.59 -4.29 0.22
N ILE A 83 -6.97 -3.73 1.26
CA ILE A 83 -5.51 -3.66 1.42
C ILE A 83 -4.93 -5.05 1.69
N THR A 84 -5.61 -5.88 2.50
CA THR A 84 -5.22 -7.29 2.68
C THR A 84 -5.29 -8.05 1.36
N THR A 85 -6.32 -7.82 0.54
CA THR A 85 -6.43 -8.47 -0.77
C THR A 85 -5.30 -8.05 -1.70
N ALA A 86 -4.99 -6.75 -1.78
CA ALA A 86 -3.85 -6.24 -2.54
C ALA A 86 -2.52 -6.86 -2.03
N GLY A 87 -2.32 -6.89 -0.72
CA GLY A 87 -1.16 -7.52 -0.10
C GLY A 87 -1.01 -9.02 -0.42
N ALA A 88 -2.12 -9.75 -0.53
CA ALA A 88 -2.09 -11.16 -0.95
C ALA A 88 -1.63 -11.29 -2.41
N VAL A 89 -2.06 -10.39 -3.29
CA VAL A 89 -1.61 -10.34 -4.70
C VAL A 89 -0.12 -10.00 -4.78
N PHE A 90 0.37 -9.03 -4.00
CA PHE A 90 1.80 -8.70 -3.93
C PHE A 90 2.63 -9.89 -3.47
N GLY A 91 2.19 -10.57 -2.40
CA GLY A 91 2.82 -11.81 -1.92
C GLY A 91 2.82 -12.93 -2.97
N TRP A 92 1.72 -13.09 -3.72
CA TRP A 92 1.64 -14.04 -4.82
C TRP A 92 2.61 -13.70 -5.95
N VAL A 93 2.70 -12.44 -6.38
CA VAL A 93 3.67 -12.01 -7.40
C VAL A 93 5.10 -12.24 -6.93
N ARG A 94 5.43 -11.91 -5.67
CA ARG A 94 6.73 -12.23 -5.09
C ARG A 94 7.02 -13.73 -5.12
N ALA A 95 6.03 -14.58 -4.82
CA ALA A 95 6.20 -16.03 -4.83
C ALA A 95 6.37 -16.61 -6.24
N ARG A 96 5.71 -16.02 -7.25
CA ARG A 96 5.75 -16.47 -8.65
C ARG A 96 7.00 -16.01 -9.40
N THR A 97 7.50 -14.81 -9.09
CA THR A 97 8.62 -14.17 -9.80
C THR A 97 9.96 -14.29 -9.06
N ASP A 98 9.93 -14.74 -7.81
CA ASP A 98 11.03 -14.69 -6.85
C ASP A 98 11.69 -13.29 -6.69
N SER A 99 10.97 -12.22 -7.03
CA SER A 99 11.51 -10.86 -7.07
C SER A 99 10.71 -9.92 -6.18
N THR A 100 11.37 -9.35 -5.18
CA THR A 100 10.78 -8.28 -4.36
C THR A 100 10.60 -7.01 -5.18
N ALA A 101 11.49 -6.74 -6.14
CA ALA A 101 11.34 -5.60 -7.04
C ALA A 101 10.07 -5.70 -7.91
N ALA A 102 9.72 -6.89 -8.42
CA ALA A 102 8.48 -7.08 -9.17
C ALA A 102 7.24 -6.77 -8.32
N SER A 103 7.27 -7.18 -7.05
CA SER A 103 6.22 -6.84 -6.07
C SER A 103 6.16 -5.34 -5.78
N THR A 104 7.32 -4.69 -5.60
CA THR A 104 7.43 -3.23 -5.45
C THR A 104 6.83 -2.49 -6.64
N PHE A 105 7.16 -2.86 -7.88
CA PHE A 105 6.59 -2.21 -9.06
C PHE A 105 5.07 -2.36 -9.15
N LEU A 106 4.54 -3.55 -8.82
CA LEU A 106 3.10 -3.77 -8.77
C LEU A 106 2.44 -2.89 -7.71
N HIS A 107 3.01 -2.84 -6.51
CA HIS A 107 2.51 -2.03 -5.41
C HIS A 107 2.57 -0.53 -5.74
N SER A 108 3.70 -0.04 -6.28
CA SER A 108 3.84 1.32 -6.81
C SER A 108 2.75 1.66 -7.83
N THR A 109 2.45 0.74 -8.75
CA THR A 109 1.41 0.94 -9.77
C THR A 109 0.01 0.98 -9.15
N PHE A 110 -0.25 0.15 -8.14
CA PHE A 110 -1.49 0.16 -7.38
C PHE A 110 -1.69 1.51 -6.66
N ASN A 111 -0.67 2.02 -5.98
CA ASN A 111 -0.72 3.32 -5.32
C ASN A 111 -0.86 4.47 -6.33
N LEU A 112 -0.13 4.41 -7.44
CA LEU A 112 -0.24 5.42 -8.50
C LEU A 112 -1.66 5.48 -9.09
N THR A 113 -2.32 4.34 -9.27
CA THR A 113 -3.71 4.29 -9.75
C THR A 113 -4.66 5.01 -8.80
N GLN A 114 -4.50 4.79 -7.49
CA GLN A 114 -5.30 5.47 -6.46
C GLN A 114 -4.99 6.97 -6.42
N LEU A 115 -3.72 7.35 -6.52
CA LEU A 115 -3.27 8.74 -6.52
C LEU A 115 -3.80 9.53 -7.73
N VAL A 116 -3.77 8.93 -8.92
CA VAL A 116 -4.38 9.52 -10.12
C VAL A 116 -5.89 9.67 -9.93
N GLY A 117 -6.55 8.65 -9.36
CA GLY A 117 -7.98 8.72 -9.03
C GLY A 117 -8.32 9.82 -8.03
N PHE A 118 -7.45 10.07 -7.05
CA PHE A 118 -7.59 11.15 -6.07
C PHE A 118 -7.54 12.53 -6.74
N PHE A 119 -6.51 12.80 -7.54
CA PHE A 119 -6.40 14.07 -8.26
C PHE A 119 -7.49 14.27 -9.33
N ALA A 120 -7.94 13.18 -9.99
CA ALA A 120 -9.03 13.24 -10.97
C ALA A 120 -10.38 13.66 -10.35
N GLN A 121 -10.54 13.53 -9.04
CA GLN A 121 -11.74 13.97 -8.31
C GLN A 121 -11.69 15.46 -7.93
N GLY A 122 -10.69 16.21 -8.38
CA GLY A 122 -10.54 17.64 -8.09
C GLY A 122 -10.07 17.92 -6.66
N GLN A 123 -9.43 16.94 -6.03
CA GLN A 123 -8.67 17.08 -4.79
C GLN A 123 -7.23 17.53 -5.10
#